data_AF-A0A8T7K7L7-F1
#
_entry.id   AF-A0A8T7K7L7-F1
#
_cell.length_a   1.000
_cell.length_b   1.000
_cell.length_c   1.000
_cell.angle_alpha   90.00
_cell.angle_beta   90.00
_cell.angle_gamma   90.00
#
_symmetry.space_group_name_H-M   'P 1'
#
loop_
_entity.id
_entity.type
_entity.pdbx_description
1 polymer ?
#
loop_
_entity_poly.entity_id
_entity_poly.type
_entity_poly.pdbx_seq_one_letter_code
_entity_poly.pdbx_strand_id
1 'polypeptide(L)'
;MAEQRQQVDPDTPLMHGIAAGDVRALDALYARHGAALLSFLIARLGDRQSAEEVLQDTMMAAWREAHNFRHESSIRTWLFVIARNRATNLQRKHRPTLTLLDEALSGGDTGPLEKVEKLEAQDKVRAALHHLPAPQREVLLLVFYQQMTPTEVAQVLGISDGTVKSRLYRAKEMLRRVLQQRGL
;
A
#
# COMPACT_ATOMS: atom_id res chain seq x y z
N MET A 1 0.05 -8.25 33.93
CA MET A 1 -1.00 -7.22 33.89
C MET A 1 -0.36 -5.97 33.29
N ALA A 2 -0.31 -5.87 31.96
CA ALA A 2 0.22 -4.69 31.27
C ALA A 2 -0.99 -3.87 30.81
N GLU A 3 -1.17 -2.70 31.42
CA GLU A 3 -2.17 -1.72 31.04
C GLU A 3 -1.90 -1.27 29.61
N GLN A 4 -2.61 -1.86 28.64
CA GLN A 4 -2.74 -1.28 27.31
C GLN A 4 -3.52 0.02 27.46
N ARG A 5 -2.82 1.14 27.63
CA ARG A 5 -3.38 2.45 27.29
C ARG A 5 -3.87 2.33 25.84
N GLN A 6 -5.19 2.27 25.64
CA GLN A 6 -5.79 2.48 24.33
C GLN A 6 -5.39 3.89 23.90
N GLN A 7 -4.29 3.97 23.16
CA GLN A 7 -3.87 5.20 22.56
C GLN A 7 -4.90 5.51 21.47
N VAL A 8 -5.76 6.49 21.76
CA VAL A 8 -6.77 6.97 20.82
C VAL A 8 -6.05 7.38 19.54
N ASP A 9 -6.52 6.86 18.41
CA ASP A 9 -5.91 7.14 17.11
C ASP A 9 -5.97 8.66 16.84
N PRO A 10 -4.85 9.32 16.49
CA PRO A 10 -4.81 10.76 16.27
C PRO A 10 -5.71 11.24 15.12
N ASP A 11 -6.14 10.33 14.24
CA ASP A 11 -7.06 10.62 13.14
C ASP A 11 -8.53 10.51 13.54
N THR A 12 -8.84 10.07 14.76
CA THR A 12 -10.23 9.91 15.25
C THR A 12 -11.07 11.19 15.07
N PRO A 13 -10.57 12.41 15.39
CA PRO A 13 -11.34 13.63 15.14
C PRO A 13 -11.62 13.88 13.65
N LEU A 14 -10.70 13.47 12.76
CA LEU A 14 -10.91 13.58 11.32
C LEU A 14 -12.01 12.64 10.85
N MET A 15 -12.02 11.40 11.36
CA MET A 15 -13.08 10.44 11.03
C MET A 15 -14.46 10.89 11.52
N HIS A 16 -14.55 11.50 12.69
CA HIS A 16 -15.80 12.11 13.15
C HIS A 16 -16.24 13.28 12.26
N GLY A 17 -15.32 14.16 11.86
CA GLY A 17 -15.61 15.24 10.92
C GLY A 17 -16.12 14.72 9.57
N ILE A 18 -15.47 13.70 9.02
CA ILE A 18 -15.89 13.05 7.77
C ILE A 18 -17.29 12.45 7.91
N ALA A 19 -17.57 11.75 9.01
CA ALA A 19 -18.89 11.18 9.27
C ALA A 19 -19.99 12.25 9.38
N ALA A 20 -19.64 13.47 9.78
CA ALA A 20 -20.52 14.64 9.81
C ALA A 20 -20.57 15.42 8.50
N GLY A 21 -19.85 15.00 7.46
CA GLY A 21 -19.81 15.68 6.16
C GLY A 21 -18.85 16.87 6.09
N ASP A 22 -17.85 16.98 6.99
CA ASP A 22 -16.82 18.01 6.91
C ASP A 22 -15.74 17.64 5.88
N VAL A 23 -15.78 18.29 4.72
CA VAL A 23 -14.81 18.11 3.63
C VAL A 23 -13.39 18.44 4.08
N ARG A 24 -13.21 19.40 5.01
CA ARG A 24 -11.87 19.77 5.50
C ARG A 24 -11.23 18.66 6.31
N ALA A 25 -12.04 17.84 6.98
CA ALA A 25 -11.54 16.66 7.68
C ALA A 25 -11.04 15.58 6.70
N LEU A 26 -11.71 15.43 5.55
CA LEU A 26 -11.24 14.56 4.46
C LEU A 26 -9.93 15.09 3.85
N ASP A 27 -9.83 16.39 3.61
CA ASP A 27 -8.62 17.02 3.08
C ASP A 27 -7.43 16.83 4.03
N ALA A 28 -7.65 16.99 5.34
CA ALA A 28 -6.63 16.75 6.35
C ALA A 28 -6.20 15.27 6.40
N LEU A 29 -7.15 14.33 6.25
CA LEU A 29 -6.85 12.90 6.18
C LEU A 29 -6.03 12.58 4.92
N TYR A 30 -6.41 13.16 3.78
CA TYR A 30 -5.66 13.04 2.52
C TYR A 30 -4.25 13.60 2.64
N ALA A 31 -4.09 14.80 3.19
CA ALA A 31 -2.79 15.43 3.38
C ALA A 31 -1.84 14.57 4.24
N ARG A 32 -2.40 13.83 5.21
CA ARG A 32 -1.63 12.97 6.12
C ARG A 32 -1.24 11.63 5.51
N HIS A 33 -2.14 10.98 4.77
CA HIS A 33 -1.96 9.59 4.32
C HIS A 33 -1.82 9.42 2.80
N GLY A 34 -2.23 10.40 2.01
CA GLY A 34 -2.34 10.30 0.55
C GLY A 34 -1.02 9.96 -0.13
N ALA A 35 0.08 10.61 0.27
CA ALA A 35 1.41 10.33 -0.29
C ALA A 35 1.88 8.89 0.00
N ALA A 36 1.63 8.40 1.22
CA ALA A 36 2.00 7.04 1.63
C ALA A 36 1.19 5.98 0.87
N LEU A 37 -0.13 6.18 0.78
CA LEU A 37 -1.04 5.34 0.00
C LEU A 37 -0.67 5.34 -1.48
N LEU A 38 -0.42 6.50 -2.07
CA LEU A 38 -0.04 6.62 -3.48
C LEU A 38 1.26 5.88 -3.77
N SER A 39 2.29 6.07 -2.94
CA SER A 39 3.57 5.37 -3.07
C SER A 39 3.41 3.85 -3.01
N PHE A 40 2.58 3.35 -2.09
CA PHE A 40 2.23 1.93 -2.01
C PHE A 40 1.49 1.44 -3.27
N LEU A 41 0.52 2.21 -3.75
CA LEU A 41 -0.28 1.86 -4.92
C LEU A 41 0.55 1.86 -6.21
N ILE A 42 1.43 2.84 -6.42
CA ILE A 42 2.36 2.88 -7.55
C ILE A 42 3.24 1.63 -7.54
N ALA A 43 3.86 1.31 -6.40
CA ALA A 43 4.73 0.13 -6.31
C ALA A 43 3.95 -1.20 -6.43
N ARG A 44 2.65 -1.20 -6.15
CA ARG A 44 1.79 -2.37 -6.28
C ARG A 44 1.33 -2.59 -7.72
N LEU A 45 0.84 -1.53 -8.37
CA LEU A 45 0.16 -1.54 -9.66
C LEU A 45 1.15 -1.41 -10.82
N GLY A 46 2.25 -0.67 -10.63
CA GLY A 46 3.30 -0.47 -11.63
C GLY A 46 3.14 0.80 -12.47
N ASP A 47 2.00 1.47 -12.39
CA ASP A 47 1.73 2.73 -13.07
C ASP A 47 1.07 3.77 -12.14
N ARG A 48 1.31 5.04 -12.44
CA ARG A 48 0.84 6.16 -11.62
C ARG A 48 -0.65 6.43 -11.81
N GLN A 49 -1.17 6.32 -13.03
CA GLN A 49 -2.55 6.65 -13.35
C GLN A 49 -3.54 5.77 -12.59
N SER A 50 -3.35 4.44 -12.65
CA SER A 50 -4.16 3.48 -11.90
C SER A 50 -4.02 3.67 -10.39
N ALA A 51 -2.83 4.06 -9.93
CA ALA A 51 -2.59 4.33 -8.51
C ALA A 51 -3.34 5.57 -8.01
N GLU A 52 -3.40 6.64 -8.79
CA GLU A 52 -4.17 7.84 -8.48
C GLU A 52 -5.68 7.56 -8.47
N GLU A 53 -6.18 6.79 -9.44
CA GLU A 53 -7.59 6.37 -9.48
C GLU A 53 -7.95 5.56 -8.23
N VAL A 54 -7.14 4.56 -7.86
CA VAL A 54 -7.37 3.74 -6.66
C VAL A 54 -7.25 4.58 -5.39
N LEU A 55 -6.36 5.56 -5.33
CA LEU A 55 -6.25 6.48 -4.20
C LEU A 55 -7.54 7.31 -4.05
N GLN A 56 -8.06 7.86 -5.14
CA GLN A 56 -9.30 8.62 -5.12
C GLN A 56 -10.47 7.75 -4.66
N ASP A 57 -10.58 6.52 -5.19
CA ASP A 57 -11.56 5.53 -4.76
C ASP A 57 -11.44 5.19 -3.26
N THR A 58 -10.22 5.13 -2.75
CA THR A 58 -9.94 4.89 -1.32
C THR A 58 -10.47 6.04 -0.46
N MET A 59 -10.20 7.29 -0.86
CA MET A 59 -10.70 8.46 -0.12
C MET A 59 -12.23 8.59 -0.21
N MET A 60 -12.83 8.26 -1.35
CA MET A 60 -14.30 8.21 -1.50
C MET A 60 -14.93 7.12 -0.63
N ALA A 61 -14.29 5.95 -0.53
CA ALA A 61 -14.73 4.90 0.39
C ALA A 61 -14.59 5.36 1.85
N ALA A 62 -13.49 6.02 2.21
CA ALA A 62 -13.30 6.60 3.54
C ALA A 62 -14.41 7.59 3.88
N TRP A 63 -14.78 8.48 2.94
CA TRP A 63 -15.91 9.39 3.09
C TRP A 63 -17.23 8.68 3.37
N ARG A 64 -17.55 7.65 2.56
CA ARG A 64 -18.82 6.91 2.68
C ARG A 64 -18.90 6.04 3.92
N GLU A 65 -17.78 5.47 4.34
CA GLU A 65 -17.75 4.43 5.37
C GLU A 65 -17.28 4.94 6.74
N ALA A 66 -16.94 6.22 6.88
CA ALA A 66 -16.41 6.78 8.13
C ALA A 66 -17.29 6.50 9.37
N HIS A 67 -18.62 6.56 9.21
CA HIS A 67 -19.58 6.26 10.28
C HIS A 67 -19.58 4.79 10.73
N ASN A 68 -19.09 3.87 9.88
CA ASN A 68 -19.03 2.44 10.16
C ASN A 68 -17.65 1.99 10.67
N PHE A 69 -16.71 2.92 10.90
CA PHE A 69 -15.39 2.56 11.37
C PHE A 69 -15.43 2.05 12.82
N ARG A 70 -15.12 0.75 13.00
CA ARG A 70 -15.28 0.04 14.29
C ARG A 70 -14.07 0.12 15.23
N HIS A 71 -13.03 0.89 14.90
CA HIS A 71 -11.83 1.05 15.73
C HIS A 71 -11.09 -0.27 16.06
N GLU A 72 -11.26 -1.30 15.23
CA GLU A 72 -10.60 -2.61 15.35
C GLU A 72 -9.12 -2.58 14.88
N SER A 73 -8.72 -1.47 14.24
CA SER A 73 -7.36 -1.19 13.77
C SER A 73 -7.14 0.33 13.79
N SER A 74 -5.91 0.79 13.56
CA SER A 74 -5.68 2.21 13.30
C SER A 74 -6.37 2.66 12.00
N ILE A 75 -6.76 3.92 11.91
CA ILE A 75 -7.39 4.52 10.73
C ILE A 75 -6.45 4.39 9.53
N ARG A 76 -5.15 4.58 9.77
CA ARG A 76 -4.10 4.29 8.78
C ARG A 76 -4.20 2.85 8.26
N THR A 77 -4.22 1.86 9.14
CA THR A 77 -4.30 0.44 8.73
C THR A 77 -5.56 0.14 7.92
N TRP A 78 -6.70 0.68 8.35
CA TRP A 78 -7.97 0.56 7.65
C TRP A 78 -7.93 1.18 6.25
N LEU A 79 -7.31 2.35 6.06
CA LEU A 79 -7.11 2.95 4.73
C LEU A 79 -6.28 2.04 3.81
N PHE A 80 -5.23 1.40 4.33
CA PHE A 80 -4.42 0.46 3.55
C PHE A 80 -5.19 -0.83 3.19
N VAL A 81 -6.10 -1.30 4.05
CA VAL A 81 -7.02 -2.40 3.72
C VAL A 81 -7.90 -2.02 2.53
N ILE A 82 -8.54 -0.84 2.57
CA ILE A 82 -9.39 -0.34 1.49
C ILE A 82 -8.58 -0.23 0.19
N ALA A 83 -7.44 0.46 0.23
CA ALA A 83 -6.59 0.67 -0.94
C ALA A 83 -6.15 -0.64 -1.59
N ARG A 84 -5.75 -1.63 -0.79
CA ARG A 84 -5.37 -2.97 -1.29
C ARG A 84 -6.55 -3.67 -1.95
N ASN A 85 -7.73 -3.63 -1.35
CA ASN A 85 -8.92 -4.28 -1.89
C ASN A 85 -9.33 -3.66 -3.23
N ARG A 86 -9.32 -2.33 -3.33
CA ARG A 86 -9.60 -1.58 -4.57
C ARG A 86 -8.58 -1.90 -5.66
N ALA A 87 -7.28 -1.88 -5.34
CA ALA A 87 -6.23 -2.26 -6.28
C ALA A 87 -6.37 -3.72 -6.78
N THR A 88 -6.73 -4.65 -5.89
CA THR A 88 -6.96 -6.06 -6.25
C THR A 88 -8.16 -6.20 -7.20
N ASN A 89 -9.22 -5.43 -6.97
CA ASN A 89 -10.40 -5.42 -7.83
C ASN A 89 -10.08 -4.84 -9.21
N LEU A 90 -9.30 -3.76 -9.28
CA LEU A 90 -8.84 -3.18 -10.55
C LEU A 90 -8.04 -4.21 -11.36
N GLN A 91 -7.02 -4.84 -10.75
CA GLN A 91 -6.21 -5.86 -11.41
C GLN A 91 -7.02 -7.08 -11.90
N ARG A 92 -8.09 -7.45 -11.18
CA ARG A 92 -9.01 -8.52 -11.63
C ARG A 92 -9.83 -8.10 -12.85
N LYS A 93 -10.29 -6.85 -12.92
CA LYS A 93 -11.03 -6.32 -14.08
C LYS A 93 -10.17 -6.22 -15.34
N HIS A 94 -8.88 -5.90 -15.17
CA HIS A 94 -7.94 -5.77 -16.28
C HIS A 94 -7.30 -7.08 -16.75
N ARG A 95 -7.55 -8.21 -16.08
CA ARG A 95 -7.14 -9.53 -16.60
C ARG A 95 -8.19 -10.00 -17.61
N PRO A 96 -7.87 -10.08 -18.92
CA PRO A 96 -8.70 -10.84 -19.84
C PRO A 96 -8.73 -12.28 -19.33
N THR A 97 -9.90 -12.91 -19.35
CA THR A 97 -10.02 -14.34 -19.07
C THR A 97 -9.26 -15.08 -20.17
N LEU A 98 -7.98 -15.41 -19.98
CA LEU A 98 -7.24 -16.49 -20.66
C LEU A 98 -5.80 -16.60 -20.14
N THR A 99 -5.54 -17.77 -19.56
CA THR A 99 -4.31 -18.60 -19.63
C THR A 99 -2.97 -18.13 -19.03
N LEU A 100 -2.24 -19.19 -18.66
CA LEU A 100 -0.89 -19.26 -18.11
C LEU A 100 0.17 -18.50 -18.92
N LEU A 101 1.12 -17.97 -18.15
CA LEU A 101 2.51 -17.65 -18.46
C LEU A 101 2.84 -16.40 -19.29
N ASP A 102 3.73 -15.64 -18.65
CA ASP A 102 4.71 -14.66 -19.13
C ASP A 102 4.36 -13.25 -19.60
N GLU A 103 5.25 -12.37 -19.10
CA GLU A 103 5.71 -11.09 -19.65
C GLU A 103 4.66 -10.03 -19.99
N ALA A 104 4.47 -9.11 -19.05
CA ALA A 104 4.13 -7.73 -19.37
C ALA A 104 5.10 -6.78 -18.64
N LEU A 105 6.27 -6.58 -19.26
CA LEU A 105 7.04 -5.35 -19.13
C LEU A 105 6.38 -4.30 -20.03
N SER A 106 5.88 -3.22 -19.44
CA SER A 106 5.71 -1.89 -20.06
C SER A 106 5.48 -0.92 -18.90
N GLY A 107 6.31 0.08 -18.62
CA GLY A 107 6.81 1.09 -19.56
C GLY A 107 5.90 2.31 -19.43
N GLY A 108 6.03 3.07 -18.33
CA GLY A 108 5.21 4.25 -18.03
C GLY A 108 6.09 5.48 -17.80
N ASP A 109 5.87 6.51 -18.63
CA ASP A 109 6.60 7.77 -18.75
C ASP A 109 7.10 8.39 -17.44
N THR A 110 8.41 8.69 -17.39
CA THR A 110 8.99 9.59 -16.39
C THR A 110 9.17 10.98 -17.00
N GLY A 111 8.51 11.98 -16.43
CA GLY A 111 8.90 13.38 -16.57
C GLY A 111 8.50 14.21 -15.34
N PRO A 112 8.99 15.45 -15.19
CA PRO A 112 10.32 15.97 -15.52
C PRO A 112 11.33 15.87 -14.35
N LEU A 113 12.59 15.92 -14.78
CA LEU A 113 13.87 15.90 -14.08
C LEU A 113 13.99 16.93 -12.93
N GLU A 114 14.24 16.47 -11.67
CA GLU A 114 14.95 17.22 -10.59
C GLU A 114 14.89 16.48 -9.22
N LYS A 115 15.56 15.31 -9.09
CA LYS A 115 15.93 14.65 -7.79
C LYS A 115 16.77 13.37 -8.01
N VAL A 116 17.69 13.44 -8.97
CA VAL A 116 18.14 12.30 -9.78
C VAL A 116 18.84 11.18 -8.98
N GLU A 117 19.70 11.46 -8.00
CA GLU A 117 20.52 10.38 -7.42
C GLU A 117 19.81 9.52 -6.36
N LYS A 118 18.97 10.11 -5.49
CA LYS A 118 18.24 9.36 -4.45
C LYS A 118 17.01 8.66 -5.01
N LEU A 119 16.40 9.23 -6.06
CA LEU A 119 15.30 8.62 -6.81
C LEU A 119 15.81 7.42 -7.61
N GLU A 120 16.97 7.49 -8.25
CA GLU A 120 17.53 6.37 -9.01
C GLU A 120 17.70 5.10 -8.15
N ALA A 121 18.22 5.22 -6.92
CA ALA A 121 18.36 4.07 -6.02
C ALA A 121 16.99 3.52 -5.58
N GLN A 122 16.03 4.40 -5.26
CA GLN A 122 14.68 3.99 -4.85
C GLN A 122 13.89 3.37 -6.01
N ASP A 123 14.07 3.86 -7.23
CA ASP A 123 13.43 3.35 -8.44
C ASP A 123 14.05 2.02 -8.87
N LYS A 124 15.37 1.84 -8.71
CA LYS A 124 16.04 0.54 -8.91
C LYS A 124 15.52 -0.51 -7.93
N VAL A 125 15.35 -0.17 -6.65
CA VAL A 125 14.75 -1.07 -5.66
C VAL A 125 13.27 -1.32 -5.95
N ARG A 126 12.49 -0.29 -6.34
CA ARG A 126 11.08 -0.47 -6.74
C ARG A 126 10.96 -1.38 -7.96
N ALA A 127 11.81 -1.20 -8.97
CA ALA A 127 11.88 -2.07 -10.13
C ALA A 127 12.26 -3.51 -9.74
N ALA A 128 13.21 -3.70 -8.81
CA ALA A 128 13.54 -5.01 -8.29
C ALA A 128 12.34 -5.68 -7.58
N LEU A 129 11.53 -4.91 -6.84
CA LEU A 129 10.31 -5.43 -6.20
C LEU A 129 9.30 -5.97 -7.21
N HIS A 130 9.19 -5.40 -8.41
CA HIS A 130 8.27 -5.92 -9.44
C HIS A 130 8.59 -7.34 -9.92
N HIS A 131 9.82 -7.81 -9.70
CA HIS A 131 10.26 -9.18 -10.02
C HIS A 131 9.88 -10.19 -8.93
N LEU A 132 9.38 -9.72 -7.79
CA LEU A 132 8.89 -10.60 -6.74
C LEU A 132 7.42 -10.96 -6.99
N PRO A 133 7.01 -12.21 -6.67
CA PRO A 133 5.60 -12.57 -6.69
C PRO A 133 4.80 -11.66 -5.75
N ALA A 134 3.55 -11.36 -6.14
CA ALA A 134 2.72 -10.35 -5.47
C ALA A 134 2.63 -10.51 -3.94
N PRO A 135 2.46 -11.72 -3.36
CA PRO A 135 2.39 -11.87 -1.89
C PRO A 135 3.68 -11.47 -1.15
N GLN A 136 4.85 -11.69 -1.76
CA GLN A 136 6.15 -11.32 -1.22
C GLN A 136 6.41 -9.83 -1.35
N ARG A 137 6.10 -9.27 -2.54
CA ARG A 137 6.17 -7.83 -2.81
C ARG A 137 5.32 -7.02 -1.82
N GLU A 138 4.07 -7.43 -1.62
CA GLU A 138 3.12 -6.76 -0.71
C GLU A 138 3.66 -6.62 0.71
N VAL A 139 4.19 -7.71 1.27
CA VAL A 139 4.71 -7.71 2.65
C VAL A 139 5.94 -6.81 2.78
N LEU A 140 6.83 -6.78 1.78
CA LEU A 140 7.98 -5.86 1.79
C LEU A 140 7.56 -4.40 1.72
N LEU A 141 6.60 -4.06 0.85
CA LEU A 141 6.11 -2.69 0.72
C LEU A 141 5.51 -2.20 2.05
N LEU A 142 4.66 -3.00 2.68
CA LEU A 142 4.01 -2.59 3.92
C LEU A 142 5.00 -2.48 5.09
N VAL A 143 5.91 -3.44 5.24
CA VAL A 143 6.88 -3.41 6.36
C VAL A 143 7.96 -2.34 6.15
N PHE A 144 8.59 -2.28 4.98
CA PHE A 144 9.78 -1.44 4.78
C PHE A 144 9.47 -0.04 4.28
N TYR A 145 8.49 0.11 3.38
CA TYR A 145 8.15 1.44 2.84
C TYR A 145 7.13 2.14 3.73
N GLN A 146 6.17 1.38 4.27
CA GLN A 146 5.11 1.93 5.11
C GLN A 146 5.39 1.78 6.60
N GLN A 147 6.52 1.18 6.99
CA GLN A 147 6.95 1.05 8.40
C GLN A 147 5.86 0.41 9.28
N MET A 148 5.03 -0.47 8.69
CA MET A 148 3.96 -1.16 9.41
C MET A 148 4.51 -2.34 10.20
N THR A 149 3.96 -2.54 11.39
CA THR A 149 4.26 -3.71 12.22
C THR A 149 3.72 -5.00 11.57
N PRO A 150 4.28 -6.18 11.88
CA PRO A 150 3.79 -7.44 11.34
C PRO A 150 2.28 -7.67 11.59
N THR A 151 1.75 -7.19 12.71
CA THR A 151 0.34 -7.30 13.08
C THR A 151 -0.54 -6.37 12.23
N GLU A 152 -0.13 -5.13 11.98
CA GLU A 152 -0.84 -4.25 11.03
C GLU A 152 -0.80 -4.82 9.61
N VAL A 153 0.34 -5.37 9.19
CA VAL A 153 0.46 -6.04 7.88
C VAL A 153 -0.46 -7.25 7.79
N ALA A 154 -0.58 -8.04 8.86
CA ALA A 154 -1.51 -9.17 8.92
C ALA A 154 -2.95 -8.72 8.69
N GLN A 155 -3.37 -7.61 9.32
CA GLN A 155 -4.68 -7.00 9.12
C GLN A 155 -4.87 -6.50 7.68
N VAL A 156 -3.91 -5.76 7.12
CA VAL A 156 -3.98 -5.27 5.72
C VAL A 156 -4.11 -6.42 4.72
N LEU A 157 -3.39 -7.51 4.95
CA LEU A 157 -3.32 -8.64 4.01
C LEU A 157 -4.38 -9.71 4.25
N GLY A 158 -5.08 -9.69 5.38
CA GLY A 158 -6.04 -10.72 5.77
C GLY A 158 -5.39 -12.10 6.00
N ILE A 159 -4.21 -12.13 6.61
CA ILE A 159 -3.43 -13.36 6.88
C ILE A 159 -2.92 -13.39 8.32
N SER A 160 -2.40 -14.52 8.80
CA SER A 160 -1.83 -14.60 10.16
C SER A 160 -0.43 -13.94 10.27
N ASP A 161 -0.07 -13.46 11.46
CA ASP A 161 1.27 -12.92 11.77
C ASP A 161 2.40 -13.91 11.42
N GLY A 162 2.19 -15.21 11.65
CA GLY A 162 3.13 -16.26 11.23
C GLY A 162 3.31 -16.32 9.70
N THR A 163 2.22 -16.11 8.95
CA THR A 163 2.26 -16.00 7.48
C THR A 163 2.99 -14.74 7.05
N VAL A 164 2.79 -13.60 7.74
CA VAL A 164 3.54 -12.36 7.47
C VAL A 164 5.05 -12.60 7.66
N LYS A 165 5.46 -13.17 8.79
CA LYS A 165 6.88 -13.43 9.10
C LYS A 165 7.55 -14.35 8.07
N SER A 166 6.89 -15.45 7.74
CA SER A 166 7.40 -16.41 6.73
C SER A 166 7.46 -15.81 5.32
N ARG A 167 6.44 -15.04 4.91
CA ARG A 167 6.46 -14.30 3.63
C ARG A 167 7.56 -13.25 3.62
N LEU A 168 7.73 -12.49 4.69
CA LEU A 168 8.77 -11.47 4.81
C LEU A 168 10.17 -12.08 4.68
N TYR A 169 10.42 -13.20 5.36
CA TYR A 169 11.69 -13.94 5.25
C TYR A 169 11.97 -14.34 3.80
N ARG A 170 11.02 -15.01 3.15
CA ARG A 170 11.16 -15.42 1.74
C ARG A 170 11.32 -14.22 0.80
N ALA A 171 10.58 -13.15 1.04
CA ALA A 171 10.63 -11.94 0.22
C ALA A 171 12.01 -11.27 0.28
N LYS A 172 12.62 -11.18 1.48
CA LYS A 172 13.99 -10.66 1.63
C LYS A 172 15.02 -11.49 0.88
N GLU A 173 14.91 -12.81 0.96
CA GLU A 173 15.80 -13.74 0.26
C GLU A 173 15.68 -13.60 -1.26
N MET A 174 14.45 -13.48 -1.77
CA MET A 174 14.20 -13.25 -3.19
C MET A 174 14.72 -11.88 -3.65
N LEU A 175 14.45 -10.82 -2.89
CA LEU A 175 14.94 -9.48 -3.22
C LEU A 175 16.46 -9.44 -3.28
N ARG A 176 17.15 -10.09 -2.33
CA ARG A 176 18.62 -10.19 -2.33
C ARG A 176 19.13 -10.79 -3.63
N ARG A 177 18.52 -11.88 -4.10
CA ARG A 177 18.90 -12.55 -5.35
C ARG A 177 18.65 -11.66 -6.57
N VAL A 178 17.52 -10.97 -6.61
CA VAL A 178 17.19 -10.04 -7.71
C VAL A 178 18.18 -8.87 -7.76
N LEU A 179 18.55 -8.30 -6.61
CA LEU A 179 19.54 -7.22 -6.55
C LEU A 179 20.93 -7.69 -7.00
N GLN A 180 21.38 -8.86 -6.53
CA GLN A 180 22.65 -9.46 -6.96
C GLN A 180 22.72 -9.70 -8.47
N GLN A 181 21.66 -10.25 -9.06
CA GLN A 181 21.59 -10.50 -10.51
C GLN A 181 21.61 -9.20 -11.34
N ARG A 182 21.14 -8.10 -10.75
CA ARG A 182 21.08 -6.78 -11.40
C ARG A 182 22.29 -5.89 -11.09
N GLY A 183 23.29 -6.40 -10.35
CA GLY A 183 24.49 -5.66 -9.99
C GLY A 183 24.22 -4.49 -9.03
N LEU A 184 23.20 -4.60 -8.18
CA LEU A 184 22.79 -3.61 -7.18
C LEU A 184 23.14 -4.03 -5.76
#